data_AF-A0A8D2Q4C7-F1
#
_entry.id   AF-A0A8D2Q4C7-F1
#
_cell.length_a   1.000
_cell.length_b   1.000
_cell.length_c   1.000
_cell.angle_alpha   90.00
_cell.angle_beta   90.00
_cell.angle_gamma   90.00
#
_symmetry.space_group_name_H-M   'P 1'
#
loop_
_entity.id
_entity.type
_entity.pdbx_description
1 polymer ?
#
loop_
_entity_poly.entity_id
_entity_poly.type
_entity_poly.pdbx_seq_one_letter_code
_entity_poly.pdbx_strand_id
1 'polypeptide(L)'
;MDGCTDGLGRSEDDLPKLVDEEGILESDREIGTFLKNAWASEPAIVASFGIAIFATLVPFVSPYTKFSGMINQAVPYTYPVPVRDDGNMPDIPSHPCDKEGPSLEWLKNL
;
A
#
# COMPACT_ATOMS: atom_id res chain seq x y z
N MET A 1 -47.86 27.33 -34.20
CA MET A 1 -46.67 26.65 -34.74
C MET A 1 -45.51 27.66 -34.89
N ASP A 2 -45.42 28.63 -33.98
CA ASP A 2 -44.36 28.77 -32.95
C ASP A 2 -43.10 27.94 -33.24
N GLY A 3 -41.89 28.47 -33.42
CA GLY A 3 -41.33 29.82 -33.29
C GLY A 3 -39.81 29.69 -33.09
N CYS A 4 -39.03 30.63 -33.64
CA CYS A 4 -37.83 31.30 -33.06
C CYS A 4 -36.75 30.47 -32.32
N THR A 5 -35.44 30.67 -32.43
CA THR A 5 -34.61 31.84 -32.82
C THR A 5 -33.14 31.39 -32.91
N ASP A 6 -32.39 32.05 -33.77
CA ASP A 6 -30.94 32.14 -33.72
C ASP A 6 -30.52 32.90 -32.45
N GLY A 7 -29.56 32.35 -31.69
CA GLY A 7 -29.15 32.92 -30.40
C GLY A 7 -27.67 32.66 -30.11
N LEU A 8 -26.82 33.53 -30.64
CA LEU A 8 -25.49 33.80 -30.08
C LEU A 8 -25.69 34.37 -28.67
N GLY A 9 -25.30 33.61 -27.64
CA GLY A 9 -25.33 34.05 -26.24
C GLY A 9 -24.17 33.43 -25.48
N ARG A 10 -23.02 34.10 -25.51
CA ARG A 10 -21.91 33.85 -24.61
C ARG A 10 -22.09 34.73 -23.36
N SER A 11 -21.78 34.11 -22.21
CA SER A 11 -21.45 34.68 -20.90
C SER A 11 -22.54 35.42 -20.11
N GLU A 12 -23.03 34.74 -19.08
CA GLU A 12 -23.11 35.30 -17.73
C GLU A 12 -22.32 34.37 -16.81
N ASP A 13 -21.07 34.74 -16.59
CA ASP A 13 -20.28 34.34 -15.43
C ASP A 13 -21.06 34.70 -14.15
N ASP A 14 -20.99 33.84 -13.13
CA ASP A 14 -20.94 34.19 -11.69
C ASP A 14 -21.51 33.08 -10.80
N LEU A 15 -20.74 32.01 -10.58
CA LEU A 15 -20.17 31.76 -9.24
C LEU A 15 -19.19 30.59 -9.27
N PRO A 16 -17.94 30.75 -8.78
CA PRO A 16 -17.09 29.61 -8.52
C PRO A 16 -17.74 28.83 -7.37
N LYS A 17 -18.21 27.60 -7.64
CA LYS A 17 -18.47 26.68 -6.54
C LYS A 17 -17.14 26.41 -5.87
N LEU A 18 -17.03 27.09 -4.74
CA LEU A 18 -16.06 26.91 -3.68
C LEU A 18 -15.78 25.42 -3.51
N VAL A 19 -14.52 25.15 -3.19
CA VAL A 19 -14.00 23.86 -2.73
C VAL A 19 -14.99 23.23 -1.76
N ASP A 20 -15.86 22.37 -2.27
CA ASP A 20 -16.81 21.60 -1.48
C ASP A 20 -16.22 20.20 -1.35
N GLU A 21 -16.00 19.76 -0.10
CA GLU A 21 -15.55 18.42 0.31
C GLU A 21 -16.54 17.29 -0.06
N GLU A 22 -17.29 17.44 -1.15
CA GLU A 22 -18.30 16.51 -1.67
C GLU A 22 -18.00 16.11 -3.14
N GLY A 23 -16.87 16.55 -3.70
CA GLY A 23 -16.44 16.30 -5.09
C GLY A 23 -15.99 14.88 -5.43
N ILE A 24 -16.17 13.91 -4.53
CA ILE A 24 -15.75 12.52 -4.73
C ILE A 24 -16.78 11.72 -5.55
N LEU A 25 -18.08 12.00 -5.41
CA LEU A 25 -19.13 11.14 -5.98
C LEU A 25 -19.39 11.34 -7.48
N GLU A 26 -19.19 12.55 -8.02
CA GLU A 26 -19.31 12.82 -9.46
C GLU A 26 -18.13 12.22 -10.23
N SER A 27 -16.91 12.38 -9.68
CA SER A 27 -15.70 11.79 -10.25
C SER A 27 -15.74 10.27 -10.29
N ASP A 28 -16.33 9.62 -9.29
CA ASP A 28 -16.36 8.15 -9.21
C ASP A 28 -17.13 7.52 -10.40
N ARG A 29 -18.21 8.17 -10.86
CA ARG A 29 -18.97 7.71 -12.04
C ARG A 29 -18.18 7.88 -13.33
N GLU A 30 -17.44 8.97 -13.45
CA GLU A 30 -16.60 9.26 -14.63
C GLU A 30 -15.40 8.31 -14.69
N ILE A 31 -14.73 8.08 -13.56
CA ILE A 31 -13.60 7.15 -13.41
C ILE A 31 -14.04 5.71 -13.73
N GLY A 32 -15.19 5.28 -13.21
CA GLY A 32 -15.71 3.94 -13.49
C GLY A 32 -16.08 3.71 -14.95
N THR A 33 -16.54 4.75 -15.65
CA THR A 33 -16.87 4.69 -17.09
C THR A 33 -15.59 4.68 -17.93
N PHE A 34 -14.60 5.51 -17.59
CA PHE A 34 -13.28 5.50 -18.23
C PHE A 34 -12.58 4.15 -18.07
N LEU A 35 -12.59 3.58 -16.86
CA LEU A 35 -11.94 2.29 -16.59
C LEU A 35 -12.57 1.14 -17.38
N LYS A 36 -13.91 1.10 -17.49
CA LYS A 36 -14.61 0.11 -18.33
C LYS A 36 -14.24 0.24 -19.80
N ASN A 37 -14.16 1.47 -20.31
CA ASN A 37 -13.77 1.72 -21.69
C ASN A 37 -12.29 1.34 -21.93
N ALA A 38 -11.38 1.73 -21.03
CA ALA A 38 -9.95 1.42 -21.12
C ALA A 38 -9.69 -0.09 -21.04
N TRP A 39 -10.46 -0.83 -20.23
CA TRP A 39 -10.36 -2.29 -20.13
C TRP A 39 -10.85 -3.00 -21.40
N ALA A 40 -11.83 -2.42 -22.11
CA ALA A 40 -12.32 -2.96 -23.38
C ALA A 40 -11.37 -2.67 -24.56
N SER A 41 -10.68 -1.52 -24.55
CA SER A 41 -9.74 -1.14 -25.60
C SER A 41 -8.36 -1.76 -25.43
N GLU A 42 -7.75 -1.59 -24.25
CA GLU A 42 -6.34 -1.95 -23.99
C GLU A 42 -6.20 -2.64 -22.62
N PRO A 43 -6.74 -3.87 -22.47
CA PRO A 43 -6.78 -4.56 -21.18
C PRO A 43 -5.39 -4.83 -20.59
N ALA A 44 -4.39 -5.05 -21.45
CA ALA A 44 -3.01 -5.31 -21.00
C ALA A 44 -2.40 -4.10 -20.27
N ILE A 45 -2.64 -2.88 -20.76
CA ILE A 45 -2.11 -1.66 -20.15
C ILE A 45 -2.80 -1.42 -18.82
N VAL A 46 -4.14 -1.49 -18.78
CA VAL A 46 -4.91 -1.33 -17.54
C VAL A 46 -4.50 -2.35 -16.48
N ALA A 47 -4.33 -3.62 -16.86
CA ALA A 47 -3.89 -4.66 -15.93
C ALA A 47 -2.47 -4.40 -15.40
N SER A 48 -1.54 -3.97 -16.26
CA SER A 48 -0.16 -3.69 -15.85
C SER A 48 -0.09 -2.57 -14.80
N PHE A 49 -0.81 -1.47 -15.01
CA PHE A 49 -0.88 -0.38 -14.03
C PHE A 49 -1.61 -0.81 -12.75
N GLY A 50 -2.69 -1.58 -12.86
CA GLY A 50 -3.39 -2.13 -11.70
C GLY A 50 -2.47 -2.99 -10.82
N ILE A 51 -1.69 -3.89 -11.43
CA ILE A 51 -0.71 -4.72 -10.72
C ILE A 51 0.40 -3.86 -10.13
N ALA A 52 0.93 -2.87 -10.85
CA ALA A 52 1.99 -2.00 -10.36
C ALA A 52 1.55 -1.18 -9.12
N ILE A 53 0.33 -0.62 -9.15
CA ILE A 53 -0.25 0.08 -8.01
C ILE A 53 -0.45 -0.88 -6.84
N PHE A 54 -1.02 -2.06 -7.09
CA PHE A 54 -1.26 -3.06 -6.07
C PHE A 54 0.05 -3.52 -5.42
N ALA A 55 1.07 -3.85 -6.21
CA ALA A 55 2.39 -4.25 -5.73
C ALA A 55 3.07 -3.18 -4.88
N THR A 56 2.80 -1.90 -5.15
CA THR A 56 3.36 -0.78 -4.38
C THR A 56 2.62 -0.61 -3.06
N LEU A 57 1.29 -0.75 -3.03
CA LEU A 57 0.47 -0.47 -1.84
C LEU A 57 0.39 -1.64 -0.87
N VAL A 58 0.34 -2.88 -1.37
CA VAL A 58 0.18 -4.09 -0.55
C VAL A 58 1.24 -4.22 0.56
N PRO A 59 2.54 -3.95 0.33
CA PRO A 59 3.54 -4.03 1.39
C PRO A 59 3.27 -3.12 2.59
N PHE A 60 2.66 -1.93 2.36
CA PHE A 60 2.37 -0.96 3.41
C PHE A 60 1.12 -1.29 4.23
N VAL A 61 0.14 -1.94 3.63
CA VAL A 61 -1.12 -2.31 4.30
C VAL A 61 -1.04 -3.70 4.93
N SER A 62 -0.18 -4.58 4.40
CA SER A 62 -0.10 -5.97 4.84
C SER A 62 0.61 -6.12 6.21
N PRO A 63 -0.03 -6.74 7.22
CA PRO A 63 0.63 -7.07 8.48
C PRO A 63 1.71 -8.15 8.30
N TYR A 64 1.71 -8.88 7.18
CA TYR A 64 2.64 -9.97 6.92
C TYR A 64 4.01 -9.50 6.42
N THR A 65 4.12 -8.29 5.88
CA THR A 65 5.39 -7.74 5.40
C THR A 65 6.45 -7.72 6.51
N LYS A 66 6.03 -7.52 7.78
CA LYS A 66 6.90 -7.56 8.95
C LYS A 66 7.61 -8.92 9.11
N PHE A 67 6.90 -10.03 8.91
CA PHE A 67 7.47 -11.36 9.09
C PHE A 67 8.57 -11.66 8.07
N SER A 68 8.44 -11.18 6.84
CA SER A 68 9.50 -11.33 5.82
C SER A 68 10.83 -10.70 6.29
N GLY A 69 10.78 -9.50 6.86
CA GLY A 69 11.95 -8.85 7.46
C GLY A 69 12.52 -9.62 8.65
N MET A 70 11.64 -10.06 9.56
CA MET A 70 12.04 -10.84 10.74
C MET A 70 12.71 -12.17 10.37
N ILE A 71 12.22 -12.87 9.34
CA ILE A 71 12.82 -14.13 8.84
C ILE A 71 14.24 -13.86 8.32
N ASN A 72 14.42 -12.81 7.51
CA ASN A 72 15.73 -12.49 6.94
C ASN A 72 16.77 -12.15 8.01
N GLN A 73 16.36 -11.51 9.11
CA GLN A 73 17.24 -11.20 10.24
C GLN A 73 17.53 -12.42 11.12
N ALA A 74 16.57 -13.35 11.23
CA ALA A 74 16.69 -14.54 12.06
C ALA A 74 17.62 -15.62 11.46
N VAL A 75 17.89 -15.58 10.15
CA VAL A 75 18.73 -16.57 9.48
C VAL A 75 20.22 -16.23 9.66
N PRO A 76 21.00 -17.05 10.40
CA PRO A 76 22.41 -16.79 10.61
C PRO A 76 23.24 -17.27 9.41
N TYR A 77 23.63 -16.35 8.52
CA TYR A 77 24.58 -16.67 7.44
C TYR A 77 26.04 -16.66 7.89
N THR A 78 26.34 -15.96 8.99
CA THR A 78 27.66 -15.92 9.62
C THR A 78 27.57 -16.62 10.97
N TYR A 79 28.63 -17.33 11.35
CA TYR A 79 28.69 -17.97 12.66
C TYR A 79 28.63 -16.91 13.77
N PRO A 80 27.66 -16.99 14.70
CA PRO A 80 27.52 -16.01 15.77
C PRO A 80 28.67 -16.21 16.77
N VAL A 81 29.57 -15.22 16.84
CA VAL A 81 30.73 -15.25 17.74
C VAL A 81 30.25 -14.94 19.17
N PRO A 82 30.51 -15.83 20.15
CA PRO A 82 30.14 -15.57 21.54
C PRO A 82 30.82 -14.32 22.09
N VAL A 83 30.05 -13.51 22.82
CA VAL A 83 30.58 -12.35 23.53
C VAL A 83 31.31 -12.81 24.79
N ARG A 84 32.38 -12.10 25.16
CA ARG A 84 33.09 -12.34 26.41
C ARG A 84 32.26 -11.81 27.57
N ASP A 85 32.03 -12.65 28.56
CA ASP A 85 31.29 -12.30 29.77
C ASP A 85 32.09 -11.32 30.67
N ASP A 86 31.46 -10.22 31.05
CA ASP A 86 31.97 -9.21 32.00
C ASP A 86 31.31 -9.30 33.39
N GLY A 87 30.35 -10.22 33.57
CA GLY A 87 29.58 -10.42 34.79
C GLY A 87 28.34 -9.53 34.93
N ASN A 88 28.01 -8.69 33.94
CA ASN A 88 26.86 -7.78 33.98
C ASN A 88 26.10 -7.72 32.63
N MET A 89 25.82 -8.88 32.03
CA MET A 89 25.06 -8.99 30.77
C MET A 89 23.85 -9.94 30.89
N PRO A 90 22.75 -9.52 31.55
CA PRO A 90 21.58 -10.37 31.81
C PRO A 90 20.72 -10.67 30.56
N ASP A 91 21.00 -10.02 29.43
CA ASP A 91 20.30 -10.20 28.15
C ASP A 91 20.98 -11.20 27.21
N ILE A 92 22.24 -11.59 27.51
CA ILE A 92 23.04 -12.48 26.68
C ILE A 92 23.00 -13.90 27.27
N PRO A 93 22.45 -14.89 26.54
CA PRO A 93 22.37 -16.26 27.04
C PRO A 93 23.77 -16.89 27.14
N SER A 94 23.98 -17.71 28.18
CA SER A 94 25.20 -18.50 28.34
C SER A 94 25.20 -19.75 27.46
N HIS A 95 24.01 -20.27 27.13
CA HIS A 95 23.83 -21.46 26.33
C HIS A 95 22.64 -21.31 25.35
N PRO A 96 22.66 -21.95 24.16
CA PRO A 96 21.57 -21.84 23.19
C PRO A 96 20.18 -22.29 23.64
N CYS A 97 20.10 -23.08 24.73
CA CYS A 97 18.84 -23.57 25.29
C CYS A 97 18.28 -22.69 26.41
N ASP A 98 19.00 -21.61 26.78
CA ASP A 98 18.52 -20.69 27.79
C ASP A 98 17.30 -19.93 27.26
N LYS A 99 16.46 -19.45 28.18
CA LYS A 99 15.24 -18.70 27.81
C LYS A 99 15.55 -17.27 27.34
N GLU A 100 16.79 -16.85 27.53
CA GLU A 100 17.29 -15.52 27.20
C GLU A 100 17.63 -15.45 25.70
N GLY A 101 17.44 -14.28 25.10
CA GLY A 101 17.67 -14.05 23.68
C GLY A 101 16.43 -14.23 22.77
N PRO A 102 16.59 -13.96 21.47
CA PRO A 102 15.49 -13.96 20.52
C PRO A 102 15.04 -15.38 20.17
N SER A 103 13.81 -15.75 20.55
CA SER A 103 13.23 -17.05 20.22
C SER A 103 12.47 -17.03 18.88
N LEU A 104 12.44 -18.19 18.22
CA LEU A 104 11.77 -18.41 16.92
C LEU A 104 10.38 -19.02 17.06
N GLU A 105 9.75 -18.92 18.24
CA GLU A 105 8.40 -19.47 18.47
C GLU A 105 7.35 -18.82 17.57
N TRP A 106 7.48 -17.53 17.26
CA TRP A 106 6.59 -16.85 16.30
C TRP A 106 6.69 -17.44 14.89
N LEU A 107 7.87 -17.93 14.49
CA LEU A 107 8.09 -18.52 13.16
C LEU A 107 7.58 -19.96 13.10
N LYS A 108 7.68 -20.70 14.21
CA LYS A 108 7.14 -22.07 14.33
C LYS A 108 5.61 -22.10 14.29
N ASN A 109 4.96 -21.04 14.78
CA ASN A 109 3.52 -20.92 14.88
C ASN A 109 2.90 -20.02 13.79
N LEU A 110 3.71 -19.59 12.81
CA LEU A 110 3.27 -18.82 11.65
C LEU A 110 2.47 -19.70 10.68
#